data_AF-A0A957J685-F1
#
_entry.id   AF-A0A957J685-F1
#
_cell.length_a   1.000
_cell.length_b   1.000
_cell.length_c   1.000
_cell.angle_alpha   90.00
_cell.angle_beta   90.00
_cell.angle_gamma   90.00
#
_symmetry.space_group_name_H-M   'P 1'
#
loop_
_entity.id
_entity.type
_entity.pdbx_description
1 polymer ?
#
loop_
_entity_poly.entity_id
_entity_poly.type
_entity_poly.pdbx_seq_one_letter_code
_entity_poly.pdbx_strand_id
1 'polypeptide(L)'
;MAKVDETLAREFVCARCKSQGGEVQRLAMSGTGISRLMDIQPYRYLFVSCNQCGYTEIFNLKALEDKKDDLGLFLDALFAG
;
A
#
# COMPACT_ATOMS: atom_id res chain seq x y z
N MET A 1 -10.62 -1.38 7.93
CA MET A 1 -9.28 -1.77 7.45
C MET A 1 -9.28 -2.18 5.97
N ALA A 2 -10.30 -2.83 5.40
CA ALA A 2 -10.38 -3.15 3.95
C ALA A 2 -10.32 -1.93 3.00
N LYS A 3 -10.83 -0.78 3.48
CA LYS A 3 -10.96 0.45 2.67
C LYS A 3 -9.64 0.99 2.10
N VAL A 4 -8.52 0.89 2.83
CA VAL A 4 -7.22 1.42 2.37
C VAL A 4 -6.72 0.62 1.17
N ASP A 5 -6.80 -0.70 1.25
CA ASP A 5 -6.30 -1.61 0.21
C ASP A 5 -7.12 -1.45 -1.07
N GLU A 6 -8.45 -1.41 -0.98
CA GLU A 6 -9.35 -1.20 -2.12
C GLU A 6 -9.13 0.16 -2.77
N THR A 7 -8.97 1.22 -1.97
CA THR A 7 -8.73 2.57 -2.49
C THR A 7 -7.37 2.65 -3.17
N LEU A 8 -6.32 2.11 -2.53
CA LEU A 8 -4.98 2.06 -3.12
C LEU A 8 -4.96 1.24 -4.42
N ALA A 9 -5.63 0.08 -4.46
CA ALA A 9 -5.74 -0.76 -5.65
C ALA A 9 -6.40 -0.02 -6.82
N ARG A 10 -7.43 0.78 -6.53
CA ARG A 10 -8.19 1.52 -7.55
C ARG A 10 -7.47 2.76 -8.06
N GLU A 11 -6.95 3.59 -7.15
CA GLU A 11 -6.35 4.88 -7.51
C GLU A 11 -4.88 4.74 -7.96
N PHE A 12 -4.25 3.57 -7.81
CA PHE A 12 -2.86 3.37 -8.19
C PHE A 12 -2.62 3.62 -9.68
N VAL A 13 -1.60 4.44 -9.97
CA VAL A 13 -1.08 4.66 -11.33
C VAL A 13 0.36 4.16 -11.39
N CYS A 14 0.62 3.22 -12.30
CA CYS A 14 1.94 2.62 -12.42
C CYS A 14 2.99 3.64 -12.89
N ALA A 15 4.02 3.89 -12.07
CA ALA A 15 5.14 4.77 -12.43
C ALA A 15 5.93 4.32 -13.69
N ARG A 16 5.84 3.05 -14.07
CA ARG A 16 6.60 2.48 -15.21
C ARG A 16 5.86 2.51 -16.54
N CYS A 17 4.58 2.13 -16.55
CA CYS A 17 3.79 1.99 -17.78
C CYS A 17 2.55 2.88 -17.82
N LYS A 18 2.30 3.68 -16.77
CA LYS A 18 1.18 4.63 -16.65
C LYS A 18 -0.22 4.01 -16.71
N SER A 19 -0.35 2.68 -16.66
CA SER A 19 -1.65 2.03 -16.50
C SER A 19 -2.23 2.29 -15.11
N GLN A 20 -3.55 2.39 -15.05
CA GLN A 20 -4.30 2.49 -13.80
C GLN A 20 -4.65 1.12 -13.24
N GLY A 21 -4.71 1.03 -11.91
CA GLY A 21 -5.12 -0.16 -11.19
C GLY A 21 -3.98 -1.12 -10.86
N GLY A 22 -4.07 -1.73 -9.69
CA GLY A 22 -3.13 -2.77 -9.26
C GLY A 22 -3.73 -3.71 -8.21
N GLU A 23 -3.02 -4.80 -7.94
CA GLU A 23 -3.35 -5.75 -6.88
C GLU A 23 -2.60 -5.37 -5.60
N VAL A 24 -3.31 -5.20 -4.48
CA VAL A 24 -2.72 -4.83 -3.19
C VAL A 24 -2.59 -6.06 -2.29
N GLN A 25 -1.39 -6.25 -1.72
CA GLN A 25 -1.13 -7.27 -0.71
C GLN A 25 -0.49 -6.66 0.53
N ARG A 26 -0.93 -7.13 1.71
CA ARG A 26 -0.35 -6.77 3.00
C ARG A 26 0.82 -7.69 3.30
N LEU A 27 2.00 -7.11 3.49
CA LEU A 27 3.13 -7.86 4.02
C LEU A 27 3.34 -7.49 5.49
N ALA A 28 3.09 -8.46 6.37
CA ALA A 28 3.56 -8.42 7.74
C ALA A 28 4.94 -9.09 7.77
N MET A 29 6.00 -8.29 7.90
CA MET A 29 7.34 -8.84 8.13
C MET A 29 7.40 -9.33 9.57
N SER A 30 7.17 -10.62 9.78
CA SER A 30 7.42 -11.24 11.08
C SER A 30 8.93 -11.25 11.33
N GLY A 31 9.41 -10.38 12.22
CA GLY A 31 10.80 -10.43 12.68
C GLY A 31 11.11 -11.79 13.29
N THR A 32 12.22 -12.40 12.89
CA THR A 32 12.72 -13.63 13.50
C THR A 32 13.22 -13.34 14.92
N GLY A 33 12.76 -14.12 15.92
CA GLY A 33 13.20 -13.99 17.33
C GLY A 33 12.16 -13.42 18.30
N ILE A 34 12.63 -12.64 19.29
CA ILE A 34 11.90 -12.16 20.48
C ILE A 34 10.73 -11.21 20.12
N SER A 35 10.72 -10.67 18.90
CA SER A 35 9.62 -9.85 18.34
C SER A 35 8.29 -10.59 18.16
N ARG A 36 8.24 -11.91 18.37
CA ARG A 36 7.00 -12.71 18.38
C ARG A 36 6.35 -12.80 19.77
N LEU A 37 7.08 -12.47 20.85
CA LEU A 37 6.61 -12.55 22.24
C LEU A 37 6.03 -11.21 22.74
N MET A 38 6.46 -10.11 22.15
CA MET A 38 5.87 -8.79 22.35
C MET A 38 5.16 -8.43 21.06
N ASP A 39 3.83 -8.36 21.07
CA ASP A 39 2.91 -8.22 19.93
C ASP A 39 3.02 -6.86 19.18
N ILE A 40 4.21 -6.26 19.17
CA ILE A 40 4.54 -5.02 18.50
C ILE A 40 5.13 -5.42 17.15
N GLN A 41 4.26 -5.52 16.14
CA GLN A 41 4.65 -5.53 14.73
C GLN A 41 4.56 -4.08 14.19
N PRO A 42 5.63 -3.27 14.29
CA PRO A 42 5.56 -1.85 13.93
C PRO A 42 5.60 -1.64 12.41
N TYR A 43 6.05 -2.64 11.66
CA TYR A 43 6.31 -2.55 10.22
C TYR A 43 5.19 -3.23 9.43
N ARG A 44 4.14 -2.46 9.12
CA ARG A 44 3.09 -2.89 8.20
C ARG A 44 3.25 -2.16 6.87
N TYR A 45 3.44 -2.91 5.80
CA TYR A 45 3.58 -2.38 4.46
C TYR A 45 2.51 -2.95 3.53
N LEU A 46 2.09 -2.13 2.56
CA LEU A 46 1.26 -2.54 1.43
C LEU A 46 2.13 -2.62 0.20
N PHE A 47 1.97 -3.69 -0.56
CA PHE A 47 2.60 -3.88 -1.86
C PHE A 47 1.50 -3.74 -2.89
N VAL A 48 1.66 -2.85 -3.86
CA VAL A 48 0.74 -2.76 -5.00
C VAL A 48 1.46 -3.18 -6.27
N SER A 49 0.92 -4.17 -6.94
CA SER A 49 1.47 -4.74 -8.16
C SER A 49 0.66 -4.26 -9.36
N CYS A 50 1.33 -3.69 -10.36
CA CYS A 50 0.69 -3.27 -11.60
C CYS A 50 0.14 -4.47 -12.38
N ASN A 51 -1.16 -4.42 -12.71
CA ASN A 51 -1.83 -5.48 -13.46
C ASN A 51 -1.36 -5.62 -14.92
N GLN A 52 -0.60 -4.65 -15.44
CA GLN A 52 -0.13 -4.65 -16.84
C GLN A 52 1.33 -5.09 -16.98
N CYS A 53 2.24 -4.53 -16.18
CA CYS A 53 3.69 -4.78 -16.34
C CYS A 53 4.34 -5.49 -15.15
N GLY A 54 3.59 -5.78 -14.08
CA GLY A 54 4.10 -6.45 -12.88
C GLY A 54 4.99 -5.59 -11.98
N TYR A 55 5.22 -4.32 -12.30
CA TYR A 55 5.95 -3.41 -11.42
C TYR A 55 5.26 -3.32 -10.05
N THR A 56 6.03 -3.54 -8.98
CA THR A 56 5.52 -3.52 -7.60
C THR A 56 6.07 -2.32 -6.85
N GLU A 57 5.19 -1.56 -6.23
CA GLU A 57 5.52 -0.42 -5.38
C GLU A 57 5.08 -0.67 -3.93
N ILE A 58 5.84 -0.14 -2.98
CA ILE A 58 5.68 -0.45 -1.54
C ILE A 58 5.28 0.82 -0.80
N PHE A 59 4.18 0.74 -0.05
CA PHE A 59 3.63 1.83 0.75
C PHE A 59 3.66 1.49 2.24
N ASN A 60 3.92 2.49 3.08
CA ASN A 60 3.81 2.34 4.52
C ASN A 60 2.31 2.37 4.92
N LEU A 61 1.81 1.29 5.52
CA LEU A 61 0.39 1.18 5.85
C LEU A 61 -0.04 2.25 6.87
N LYS A 62 0.77 2.50 7.90
CA LYS A 62 0.44 3.48 8.94
C LYS A 62 0.24 4.88 8.35
N ALA A 63 1.14 5.28 7.45
CA ALA A 63 1.07 6.59 6.79
C ALA A 63 -0.19 6.77 5.92
N LEU A 64 -0.75 5.67 5.39
CA LEU A 64 -2.01 5.67 4.63
C LEU A 64 -3.23 5.59 5.56
N GLU A 65 -3.16 4.82 6.64
CA GLU A 65 -4.21 4.73 7.67
C GLU A 65 -4.45 6.08 8.35
N ASP A 66 -3.38 6.84 8.62
CA ASP A 66 -3.45 8.20 9.19
C ASP A 66 -4.19 9.19 8.27
N LYS A 67 -4.34 8.87 6.97
CA LYS A 67 -5.03 9.69 5.95
C LYS A 67 -6.35 9.09 5.49
N LYS A 68 -6.93 8.13 6.22
CA LYS A 68 -8.11 7.34 5.81
C LYS A 68 -9.33 8.17 5.34
N ASP A 69 -9.50 9.39 5.87
CA ASP A 69 -10.66 10.23 5.59
C ASP A 69 -10.52 10.94 4.23
N ASP A 70 -9.30 11.27 3.82
CA ASP A 70 -8.96 11.96 2.55
C ASP A 70 -8.04 11.13 1.64
N LEU A 71 -8.02 9.81 1.82
CA LEU A 71 -7.06 8.93 1.17
C LEU A 71 -7.13 9.02 -0.36
N GLY A 72 -8.33 9.10 -0.94
CA GLY A 72 -8.51 9.23 -2.38
C GLY A 72 -7.85 10.51 -2.92
N LEU A 73 -8.15 11.66 -2.33
CA LEU A 73 -7.56 12.95 -2.73
C LEU A 73 -6.04 12.96 -2.60
N PHE A 74 -5.52 12.35 -1.53
CA PHE A 74 -4.07 12.21 -1.35
C PHE A 74 -3.43 11.36 -2.45
N LEU A 75 -4.05 10.21 -2.79
CA LEU A 75 -3.55 9.33 -3.83
C LEU A 75 -3.69 9.97 -5.22
N ASP A 76 -4.78 10.67 -5.50
CA ASP A 76 -4.96 11.43 -6.74
C ASP A 76 -3.83 12.46 -6.89
N ALA A 77 -3.56 13.24 -5.85
CA ALA A 77 -2.47 14.21 -5.87
C ALA A 77 -1.09 13.55 -6.01
N LEU A 78 -0.89 12.38 -5.40
CA LEU A 78 0.35 11.62 -5.49
C LEU A 78 0.60 11.06 -6.89
N PHE A 79 -0.47 10.64 -7.58
CA PHE A 79 -0.40 9.96 -8.88
C PHE A 79 -0.73 10.85 -10.09
N ALA A 80 -1.12 12.12 -9.89
CA ALA A 80 -1.42 13.08 -10.95
C ALA A 80 -0.20 13.55 -11.79
N GLY A 81 0.91 12.80 -11.77
CA GLY A 81 2.18 13.11 -12.47
C GLY A 81 2.44 12.32 -13.76
#